data_AF-E0S6G9-F1
#
_entry.id   AF-E0S6G9-F1
#
_cell.length_a   1.000
_cell.length_b   1.000
_cell.length_c   1.000
_cell.angle_alpha   90.00
_cell.angle_beta   90.00
_cell.angle_gamma   90.00
#
_symmetry.space_group_name_H-M   'P 1'
#
loop_
_entity.id
_entity.type
_entity.pdbx_description
1 polymer ?
#
loop_
_entity_poly.entity_id
_entity_poly.type
_entity_poly.pdbx_seq_one_letter_code
_entity_poly.pdbx_strand_id
1 'polypeptide(L)'
;MDQITNLEEIKRLIKCKDLKALDSALSGSQNISASKLKELISLSDSKKVQTLIESKYAEIASQMKEEGNSKQRKNEEGFIVQEADIDSSSALDEVATGDSQKDRSIKMFFDAFKTNISDCCNRSAALLAKQITVEIFGRSPSDIAKLVRSKCLNLKDKNNPVLCRRVYDGDISPSRYVDMTSEEMKSENLKNEEVKMIEDSLYECQIPTQKAETDMFKCSKCGERKCSYRQLQTRSGDEPMTTFVTCECGNKWRFC
;
A
#
# COMPACT_ATOMS: atom_id res chain seq x y z
N MET A 1 -12.86 16.50 -28.28
CA MET A 1 -12.98 17.33 -27.06
C MET A 1 -14.37 17.23 -26.43
N ASP A 2 -15.26 16.38 -26.97
CA ASP A 2 -16.71 16.44 -26.73
C ASP A 2 -17.19 15.65 -25.51
N GLN A 3 -16.37 14.76 -24.94
CA GLN A 3 -16.74 14.00 -23.73
C GLN A 3 -16.57 14.81 -22.45
N ILE A 4 -15.62 15.74 -22.41
CA ILE A 4 -15.33 16.56 -21.22
C ILE A 4 -16.39 17.64 -21.05
N THR A 5 -16.84 18.25 -22.16
CA THR A 5 -17.89 19.28 -22.17
C THR A 5 -19.24 18.74 -21.70
N ASN A 6 -19.60 17.51 -22.11
CA ASN A 6 -20.83 16.84 -21.67
C ASN A 6 -20.86 16.58 -20.15
N LEU A 7 -19.71 16.26 -19.53
CA LEU A 7 -19.67 15.96 -18.10
C LEU A 7 -19.79 17.22 -17.22
N GLU A 8 -19.19 18.32 -17.66
CA GLU A 8 -19.31 19.61 -16.98
C GLU A 8 -20.72 20.18 -17.06
N GLU A 9 -21.40 19.97 -18.19
CA GLU A 9 -22.80 20.34 -18.36
C GLU A 9 -23.71 19.54 -17.43
N ILE A 10 -23.50 18.22 -17.30
CA ILE A 10 -24.22 17.38 -16.33
C ILE A 10 -23.96 17.84 -14.89
N LYS A 11 -22.72 18.19 -14.52
CA LYS A 11 -22.40 18.75 -13.19
C LYS A 11 -23.11 20.08 -12.93
N ARG A 12 -23.27 20.94 -13.95
CA ARG A 12 -24.06 22.19 -13.85
C ARG A 12 -25.55 21.91 -13.68
N LEU A 13 -26.12 21.00 -14.46
CA LEU A 13 -27.54 20.64 -14.38
C LEU A 13 -27.92 20.01 -13.03
N ILE A 14 -27.02 19.21 -12.43
CA ILE A 14 -27.19 18.69 -11.07
C ILE A 14 -27.26 19.83 -10.04
N LYS A 15 -26.40 20.86 -10.16
CA LYS A 15 -26.44 22.04 -9.29
C LYS A 15 -27.72 22.86 -9.48
N CYS A 16 -28.20 22.98 -10.72
CA CYS A 16 -29.42 23.73 -11.04
C CYS A 16 -30.73 22.98 -10.73
N LYS A 17 -30.67 21.68 -10.35
CA LYS A 17 -31.82 20.82 -10.03
C LYS A 17 -32.86 20.69 -11.16
N ASP A 18 -32.46 20.91 -12.41
CA ASP A 18 -33.34 20.79 -13.59
C ASP A 18 -33.44 19.33 -14.05
N LEU A 19 -34.48 18.64 -13.61
CA LEU A 19 -34.66 17.20 -13.84
C LEU A 19 -34.84 16.82 -15.31
N LYS A 20 -35.56 17.65 -16.09
CA LYS A 20 -35.87 17.35 -17.50
C LYS A 20 -34.64 17.48 -18.40
N ALA A 21 -33.85 18.53 -18.19
CA ALA A 21 -32.61 18.74 -18.93
C ALA A 21 -31.56 17.69 -18.56
N LEU A 22 -31.50 17.30 -17.28
CA LEU A 22 -30.60 16.25 -16.80
C LEU A 22 -30.90 14.88 -17.43
N ASP A 23 -32.18 14.49 -17.52
CA ASP A 23 -32.59 13.23 -18.15
C ASP A 23 -32.28 13.19 -19.65
N SER A 24 -32.48 14.32 -20.36
CA SER A 24 -32.11 14.46 -21.76
C SER A 24 -30.59 14.37 -21.97
N ALA A 25 -29.79 14.99 -21.08
CA ALA A 25 -28.34 14.96 -21.15
C ALA A 25 -27.77 13.57 -20.86
N LEU A 26 -28.31 12.88 -19.85
CA LEU A 26 -27.93 11.50 -19.50
C LEU A 26 -28.30 10.49 -20.59
N SER A 27 -29.40 10.72 -21.31
CA SER A 27 -29.84 9.85 -22.41
C SER A 27 -29.06 10.11 -23.71
N GLY A 28 -28.52 11.31 -23.92
CA GLY A 28 -27.72 11.67 -25.10
C GLY A 28 -26.24 11.25 -25.02
N SER A 29 -25.72 11.04 -23.81
CA SER A 29 -24.31 10.69 -23.59
C SER A 29 -24.05 9.19 -23.83
N GLN A 30 -23.56 8.85 -25.02
CA GLN A 30 -23.06 7.50 -25.29
C GLN A 30 -21.82 7.22 -24.44
N ASN A 31 -21.95 6.31 -23.48
CA ASN A 31 -20.90 5.75 -22.62
C ASN A 31 -20.34 6.66 -21.50
N ILE A 32 -21.20 7.06 -20.54
CA ILE A 32 -20.70 7.47 -19.22
C ILE A 32 -20.28 6.21 -18.43
N SER A 33 -19.03 6.16 -17.97
CA SER A 33 -18.54 5.03 -17.17
C SER A 33 -19.26 4.94 -15.82
N ALA A 34 -19.52 3.72 -15.36
CA ALA A 34 -20.16 3.41 -14.07
C ALA A 34 -19.49 4.10 -12.87
N SER A 35 -18.16 4.28 -12.92
CA SER A 35 -17.38 5.01 -11.92
C SER A 35 -17.71 6.51 -11.86
N LYS A 36 -17.95 7.12 -13.02
CA LYS A 36 -18.28 8.55 -13.14
C LYS A 36 -19.69 8.85 -12.64
N LEU A 37 -20.64 7.94 -12.84
CA LEU A 37 -22.01 8.07 -12.31
C LEU A 37 -22.03 8.01 -10.78
N LYS A 38 -21.20 7.16 -10.15
CA LYS A 38 -21.06 7.12 -8.68
C LYS A 38 -20.49 8.42 -8.10
N GLU A 39 -19.56 9.06 -8.81
CA GLU A 39 -19.03 10.38 -8.44
C GLU A 39 -20.09 11.50 -8.52
N LEU A 40 -21.08 11.36 -9.42
CA LEU A 40 -22.16 12.34 -9.55
C LEU A 40 -23.23 12.21 -8.45
N ILE A 41 -23.40 11.01 -7.87
CA ILE A 41 -24.30 10.77 -6.73
C ILE A 41 -23.80 11.49 -5.49
N SER A 42 -22.49 11.47 -5.23
CA SER A 42 -21.89 12.11 -4.05
C SER A 42 -21.89 13.64 -4.10
N LEU A 43 -22.15 14.24 -5.27
CA LEU A 43 -22.22 15.69 -5.48
C LEU A 43 -23.64 16.27 -5.40
N SER A 44 -24.67 15.44 -5.17
CA SER A 44 -26.08 15.85 -5.21
C SER A 44 -26.82 15.55 -3.90
N ASP A 45 -27.36 16.58 -3.24
CA ASP A 45 -28.17 16.47 -2.02
C ASP A 45 -29.67 16.18 -2.29
N SER A 46 -30.10 16.21 -3.56
CA SER A 46 -31.51 16.03 -3.91
C SER A 46 -31.84 14.56 -4.14
N LYS A 47 -32.72 14.00 -3.27
CA LYS A 47 -33.21 12.61 -3.37
C LYS A 47 -33.78 12.26 -4.75
N LYS A 48 -34.46 13.21 -5.41
CA LYS A 48 -35.07 13.01 -6.74
C LYS A 48 -34.02 12.86 -7.86
N VAL A 49 -32.88 13.54 -7.72
CA VAL A 49 -31.76 13.46 -8.67
C VAL A 49 -31.02 12.14 -8.46
N GLN A 50 -30.81 11.74 -7.20
CA GLN A 50 -30.20 10.46 -6.86
C GLN A 50 -31.00 9.28 -7.44
N THR A 51 -32.33 9.25 -7.24
CA THR A 51 -33.19 8.19 -7.79
C THR A 51 -33.16 8.14 -9.32
N LEU A 52 -33.05 9.29 -9.98
CA LEU A 52 -32.97 9.36 -11.45
C LEU A 52 -31.64 8.77 -11.95
N ILE A 53 -30.52 9.13 -11.32
CA ILE A 53 -29.19 8.61 -11.67
C ILE A 53 -29.10 7.09 -11.40
N GLU A 54 -29.68 6.62 -10.30
CA GLU A 54 -29.75 5.19 -9.98
C GLU A 54 -30.59 4.40 -11.00
N SER A 55 -31.73 4.96 -11.43
CA SER A 55 -32.57 4.34 -12.47
C SER A 55 -31.83 4.20 -13.80
N LYS A 56 -31.06 5.22 -14.20
CA LYS A 56 -30.23 5.20 -15.41
C LYS A 56 -29.06 4.23 -15.30
N TYR A 57 -28.45 4.10 -14.13
CA TYR A 57 -27.43 3.09 -13.87
C TYR A 57 -28.00 1.67 -14.04
N ALA A 58 -29.21 1.42 -13.56
CA ALA A 58 -29.90 0.14 -13.73
C ALA A 58 -30.25 -0.15 -15.21
N GLU A 59 -30.69 0.85 -15.96
CA GLU A 59 -30.94 0.75 -17.41
C GLU A 59 -29.66 0.37 -18.17
N ILE A 60 -28.53 1.06 -17.91
CA ILE A 60 -27.24 0.74 -18.56
C ILE A 60 -26.75 -0.66 -18.16
N ALA A 61 -26.90 -1.06 -16.89
CA ALA A 61 -26.53 -2.39 -16.43
C ALA A 61 -27.37 -3.50 -17.09
N SER A 62 -28.63 -3.21 -17.43
CA SER A 62 -29.48 -4.14 -18.19
C SER A 62 -29.06 -4.23 -19.66
N GLN A 63 -28.69 -3.11 -20.30
CA GLN A 63 -28.19 -3.09 -21.68
C GLN A 63 -26.85 -3.83 -21.84
N MET A 64 -25.96 -3.74 -20.85
CA MET A 64 -24.70 -4.50 -20.84
C MET A 64 -24.90 -6.03 -20.77
N LYS A 65 -26.02 -6.51 -20.18
CA LYS A 65 -26.35 -7.94 -20.15
C LYS A 65 -26.90 -8.44 -21.48
N GLU A 66 -27.66 -7.61 -22.21
CA GLU A 66 -28.20 -7.97 -23.53
C GLU A 66 -27.13 -7.95 -24.64
N GLU A 67 -26.19 -6.99 -24.61
CA GLU A 67 -25.04 -6.99 -25.54
C GLU A 67 -24.07 -8.17 -25.28
N GLY A 68 -23.98 -8.64 -24.03
CA GLY A 68 -23.25 -9.86 -23.66
C GLY A 68 -23.82 -11.13 -24.29
N ASN A 69 -25.15 -11.21 -24.47
CA ASN A 69 -25.84 -12.37 -25.02
C ASN A 69 -25.70 -12.49 -26.56
N SER A 70 -25.40 -11.39 -27.26
CA SER A 70 -25.20 -11.37 -28.71
C SER A 70 -23.78 -11.77 -29.14
N LYS A 71 -22.77 -11.54 -28.28
CA LYS A 71 -21.41 -12.07 -28.46
C LYS A 71 -21.27 -13.54 -28.07
N GLN A 72 -22.31 -14.10 -27.45
CA GLN A 72 -22.35 -15.47 -26.92
C GLN A 72 -22.53 -16.56 -27.99
N ARG A 73 -22.75 -16.24 -29.27
CA ARG A 73 -22.93 -17.25 -30.35
C ARG A 73 -21.76 -17.41 -31.34
N LYS A 74 -20.64 -16.70 -31.17
CA LYS A 74 -19.44 -16.88 -32.02
C LYS A 74 -18.16 -17.28 -31.29
N ASN A 75 -18.18 -17.37 -29.97
CA ASN A 75 -17.04 -17.83 -29.15
C ASN A 75 -17.40 -19.08 -28.31
N GLU A 76 -18.27 -19.96 -28.82
CA GLU A 76 -18.60 -21.25 -28.16
C GLU A 76 -17.68 -22.41 -28.58
N GLU A 77 -16.67 -22.16 -29.41
CA GLU A 77 -15.51 -23.07 -29.53
C GLU A 77 -14.38 -22.53 -28.66
N GLY A 78 -14.55 -22.64 -27.35
CA GLY A 78 -13.64 -22.04 -26.39
C GLY A 78 -13.97 -22.35 -24.93
N PHE A 79 -14.02 -23.63 -24.61
CA PHE A 79 -13.71 -24.16 -23.28
C PHE A 79 -14.64 -23.73 -22.12
N ILE A 80 -15.84 -24.31 -22.08
CA ILE A 80 -16.45 -24.70 -20.79
C ILE A 80 -16.18 -26.19 -20.63
N VAL A 81 -15.06 -26.53 -20.03
CA VAL A 81 -14.98 -27.73 -19.22
C VAL A 81 -15.18 -27.23 -17.80
N GLN A 82 -16.16 -27.80 -17.10
CA GLN A 82 -16.08 -27.92 -15.65
C GLN A 82 -14.77 -28.68 -15.36
N GLU A 83 -13.63 -27.99 -15.33
CA GLU A 83 -12.36 -28.63 -14.99
C GLU A 83 -12.46 -28.98 -13.52
N ALA A 84 -12.74 -30.26 -13.25
CA ALA A 84 -12.41 -30.88 -11.98
C ALA A 84 -11.01 -30.39 -11.59
N ASP A 85 -10.87 -29.87 -10.37
CA ASP A 85 -9.60 -29.38 -9.84
C ASP A 85 -8.48 -30.35 -10.21
N ILE A 86 -7.66 -29.95 -11.19
CA ILE A 86 -6.47 -30.68 -11.57
C ILE A 86 -5.66 -30.86 -10.29
N ASP A 87 -5.26 -32.11 -9.99
CA ASP A 87 -4.53 -32.40 -8.76
C ASP A 87 -3.30 -31.50 -8.67
N SER A 88 -2.92 -31.13 -7.45
CA SER A 88 -1.78 -30.26 -7.18
C SER A 88 -0.49 -30.79 -7.82
N SER A 89 -0.37 -32.13 -7.94
CA SER A 89 0.71 -32.80 -8.66
C SER A 89 0.66 -32.51 -10.16
N SER A 90 -0.49 -32.74 -10.80
CA SER A 90 -0.62 -32.61 -12.26
C SER A 90 -0.45 -31.17 -12.74
N ALA A 91 -0.90 -30.18 -11.97
CA ALA A 91 -0.68 -28.76 -12.30
C ALA A 91 0.80 -28.35 -12.24
N LEU A 92 1.59 -28.95 -11.32
CA LEU A 92 3.03 -28.72 -11.23
C LEU A 92 3.81 -29.40 -12.36
N ASP A 93 3.36 -30.59 -12.77
CA ASP A 93 3.98 -31.35 -13.86
C ASP A 93 3.80 -30.62 -15.22
N GLU A 94 2.66 -29.97 -15.45
CA GLU A 94 2.42 -29.16 -16.66
C GLU A 94 3.38 -27.96 -16.80
N VAL A 95 3.81 -27.38 -15.67
CA VAL A 95 4.67 -26.19 -15.66
C VAL A 95 6.15 -26.50 -15.52
N ALA A 96 6.51 -27.78 -15.35
CA ALA A 96 7.88 -28.23 -15.19
C ALA A 96 8.78 -27.70 -16.33
N THR A 97 9.92 -27.16 -15.94
CA THR A 97 10.91 -26.57 -16.86
C THR A 97 12.06 -27.56 -17.13
N GLY A 98 12.14 -28.65 -16.37
CA GLY A 98 13.20 -29.67 -16.47
C GLY A 98 14.49 -29.30 -15.73
N ASP A 99 14.50 -28.15 -15.06
CA ASP A 99 15.61 -27.67 -14.24
C ASP A 99 15.21 -27.80 -12.76
N SER A 100 15.94 -28.62 -12.02
CA SER A 100 15.69 -28.89 -10.60
C SER A 100 15.61 -27.61 -9.75
N GLN A 101 16.38 -26.57 -10.07
CA GLN A 101 16.34 -25.32 -9.31
C GLN A 101 15.08 -24.50 -9.61
N LYS A 102 14.65 -24.47 -10.87
CA LYS A 102 13.43 -23.75 -11.29
C LYS A 102 12.19 -24.46 -10.79
N ASP A 103 12.13 -25.78 -10.94
CA ASP A 103 10.98 -26.58 -10.51
C ASP A 103 10.78 -26.51 -8.99
N ARG A 104 11.88 -26.50 -8.21
CA ARG A 104 11.82 -26.24 -6.77
C ARG A 104 11.29 -24.84 -6.44
N SER A 105 11.70 -23.83 -7.20
CA SER A 105 11.24 -22.45 -7.00
C SER A 105 9.75 -22.31 -7.34
N ILE A 106 9.29 -22.94 -8.44
CA ILE A 106 7.88 -22.97 -8.84
C ILE A 106 7.04 -23.58 -7.74
N LYS A 107 7.45 -24.73 -7.20
CA LYS A 107 6.78 -25.38 -6.08
C LYS A 107 6.66 -24.47 -4.85
N MET A 108 7.74 -23.75 -4.50
CA MET A 108 7.71 -22.81 -3.37
C MET A 108 6.69 -21.68 -3.57
N PHE A 109 6.59 -21.12 -4.77
CA PHE A 109 5.60 -20.09 -5.09
C PHE A 109 4.18 -20.65 -5.11
N PHE A 110 3.98 -21.82 -5.70
CA PHE A 110 2.68 -22.52 -5.69
C PHE A 110 2.18 -22.78 -4.27
N ASP A 111 3.05 -23.31 -3.40
CA ASP A 111 2.73 -23.55 -2.00
C ASP A 111 2.37 -22.23 -1.27
N ALA A 112 3.05 -21.13 -1.58
CA ALA A 112 2.75 -19.82 -1.01
C ALA A 112 1.34 -19.33 -1.38
N PHE A 113 0.94 -19.44 -2.66
CA PHE A 113 -0.41 -19.10 -3.11
C PHE A 113 -1.47 -19.96 -2.42
N LYS A 114 -1.25 -21.28 -2.36
CA LYS A 114 -2.18 -22.23 -1.72
C LYS A 114 -2.35 -21.97 -0.22
N THR A 115 -1.32 -21.47 0.46
CA THR A 115 -1.42 -21.16 1.90
C THR A 115 -2.23 -19.90 2.21
N ASN A 116 -2.27 -18.93 1.30
CA ASN A 116 -2.89 -17.62 1.54
C ASN A 116 -4.24 -17.43 0.79
N ILE A 117 -4.51 -18.24 -0.23
CA ILE A 117 -5.73 -18.19 -1.03
C ILE A 117 -6.41 -19.56 -0.94
N SER A 118 -7.57 -19.63 -0.29
CA SER A 118 -8.36 -20.86 -0.19
C SER A 118 -8.99 -21.28 -1.52
N ASP A 119 -9.32 -20.30 -2.36
CA ASP A 119 -10.11 -20.50 -3.58
C ASP A 119 -9.22 -20.51 -4.84
N CYS A 120 -7.95 -20.89 -4.70
CA CYS A 120 -7.01 -20.84 -5.81
C CYS A 120 -7.26 -21.97 -6.82
N CYS A 121 -7.45 -21.61 -8.09
CA CYS A 121 -7.32 -22.58 -9.17
C CYS A 121 -5.86 -23.04 -9.26
N ASN A 122 -5.62 -24.35 -9.09
CA ASN A 122 -4.27 -24.92 -9.07
C ASN A 122 -3.51 -24.63 -10.37
N ARG A 123 -4.20 -24.67 -11.52
CA ARG A 123 -3.63 -24.41 -12.85
C ARG A 123 -3.13 -22.97 -12.99
N SER A 124 -3.94 -21.98 -12.62
CA SER A 124 -3.54 -20.57 -12.73
C SER A 124 -2.42 -20.22 -11.75
N ALA A 125 -2.46 -20.75 -10.53
CA ALA A 125 -1.39 -20.58 -9.55
C ALA A 125 -0.05 -21.16 -10.04
N ALA A 126 -0.08 -22.33 -10.65
CA ALA A 126 1.12 -22.97 -11.22
C ALA A 126 1.71 -22.15 -12.40
N LEU A 127 0.87 -21.65 -13.30
CA LEU A 127 1.30 -20.80 -14.42
C LEU A 127 1.91 -19.49 -13.94
N LEU A 128 1.28 -18.84 -12.96
CA LEU A 128 1.78 -17.59 -12.40
C LEU A 128 3.09 -17.82 -11.63
N ALA A 129 3.21 -18.91 -10.87
CA ALA A 129 4.46 -19.33 -10.24
C ALA A 129 5.58 -19.52 -11.27
N LYS A 130 5.29 -20.17 -12.41
CA LYS A 130 6.24 -20.31 -13.53
C LYS A 130 6.67 -18.94 -14.05
N GLN A 131 5.74 -18.03 -14.33
CA GLN A 131 6.06 -16.68 -14.81
C GLN A 131 6.98 -15.93 -13.85
N ILE A 132 6.66 -15.93 -12.56
CA ILE A 132 7.50 -15.30 -11.52
C ILE A 132 8.90 -15.91 -11.51
N THR A 133 9.02 -17.24 -11.61
CA THR A 133 10.35 -17.88 -11.64
C THR A 133 11.14 -17.52 -12.90
N VAL A 134 10.51 -17.44 -14.07
CA VAL A 134 11.19 -17.04 -15.31
C VAL A 134 11.74 -15.61 -15.17
N GLU A 135 10.94 -14.68 -14.64
CA GLU A 135 11.36 -13.30 -14.39
C GLU A 135 12.52 -13.20 -13.39
N ILE A 136 12.51 -14.02 -12.32
CA ILE A 136 13.60 -14.06 -11.33
C ILE A 136 14.89 -14.61 -11.93
N PHE A 137 14.80 -15.71 -12.69
CA PHE A 137 15.97 -16.35 -13.30
C PHE A 137 16.49 -15.60 -14.53
N GLY A 138 15.72 -14.65 -15.07
CA GLY A 138 16.20 -13.68 -16.06
C GLY A 138 17.13 -12.61 -15.46
N ARG A 139 17.31 -12.58 -14.13
CA ARG A 139 18.17 -11.60 -13.43
C ARG A 139 19.56 -12.17 -13.12
N SER A 140 20.36 -11.41 -12.36
CA SER A 140 21.72 -11.79 -12.00
C SER A 140 21.77 -13.13 -11.25
N PRO A 141 22.71 -14.04 -11.60
CA PRO A 141 22.77 -15.40 -11.04
C PRO A 141 23.15 -15.46 -9.56
N SER A 142 23.86 -14.46 -9.04
CA SER A 142 24.35 -14.42 -7.64
C SER A 142 23.25 -14.30 -6.60
N ASP A 143 22.13 -13.67 -6.95
CA ASP A 143 21.10 -13.28 -5.98
C ASP A 143 19.77 -14.03 -6.17
N ILE A 144 19.66 -14.90 -7.18
CA ILE A 144 18.46 -15.70 -7.48
C ILE A 144 17.93 -16.38 -6.22
N ALA A 145 18.78 -17.13 -5.50
CA ALA A 145 18.35 -17.89 -4.34
C ALA A 145 17.88 -16.99 -3.17
N LYS A 146 18.49 -15.80 -3.00
CA LYS A 146 18.05 -14.83 -1.98
C LYS A 146 16.72 -14.20 -2.38
N LEU A 147 16.59 -13.85 -3.65
CA LEU A 147 15.40 -13.22 -4.21
C LEU A 147 14.19 -14.16 -4.15
N VAL A 148 14.34 -15.43 -4.57
CA VAL A 148 13.29 -16.45 -4.48
C VAL A 148 12.80 -16.60 -3.05
N ARG A 149 13.71 -16.74 -2.07
CA ARG A 149 13.32 -16.90 -0.65
C ARG A 149 12.62 -15.66 -0.12
N SER A 150 13.15 -14.47 -0.39
CA SER A 150 12.56 -13.21 0.05
C SER A 150 11.15 -13.04 -0.53
N LYS A 151 10.98 -13.20 -1.84
CA LYS A 151 9.68 -13.06 -2.51
C LYS A 151 8.67 -14.11 -2.05
N CYS A 152 9.11 -15.37 -1.93
CA CYS A 152 8.26 -16.44 -1.39
C CYS A 152 7.80 -16.14 0.05
N LEU A 153 8.69 -15.63 0.91
CA LEU A 153 8.32 -15.27 2.29
C LEU A 153 7.29 -14.12 2.32
N ASN A 154 7.46 -13.10 1.47
CA ASN A 154 6.49 -12.01 1.35
C ASN A 154 5.12 -12.51 0.87
N LEU A 155 5.08 -13.45 -0.09
CA LEU A 155 3.81 -14.04 -0.56
C LEU A 155 3.16 -14.96 0.47
N LYS A 156 3.93 -15.53 1.39
CA LYS A 156 3.47 -16.42 2.47
C LYS A 156 3.09 -15.65 3.75
N ASP A 157 3.31 -14.34 3.79
CA ASP A 157 3.00 -13.53 4.96
C ASP A 157 1.48 -13.54 5.22
N LYS A 158 1.10 -13.95 6.43
CA LYS A 158 -0.30 -14.00 6.88
C LYS A 158 -0.81 -12.62 7.29
N ASN A 159 0.10 -11.71 7.63
CA ASN A 159 -0.24 -10.35 8.02
C ASN A 159 -0.56 -9.47 6.81
N ASN A 160 -0.21 -9.93 5.59
CA ASN A 160 -0.48 -9.23 4.34
C ASN A 160 -1.05 -10.17 3.25
N PRO A 161 -2.26 -10.71 3.42
CA PRO A 161 -2.88 -11.57 2.40
C PRO A 161 -3.28 -10.77 1.14
N VAL A 162 -3.41 -9.45 1.26
CA VAL A 162 -3.78 -8.54 0.17
C VAL A 162 -2.71 -8.55 -0.92
N LEU A 163 -1.43 -8.55 -0.57
CA LEU A 163 -0.34 -8.62 -1.55
C LEU A 163 -0.43 -9.90 -2.40
N CYS A 164 -0.65 -11.05 -1.75
CA CYS A 164 -0.78 -12.34 -2.42
C CYS A 164 -1.97 -12.34 -3.40
N ARG A 165 -3.13 -11.82 -2.98
CA ARG A 165 -4.31 -11.68 -3.84
C ARG A 165 -4.07 -10.76 -5.03
N ARG A 166 -3.48 -9.57 -4.82
CA ARG A 166 -3.17 -8.63 -5.91
C ARG A 166 -2.23 -9.20 -6.97
N VAL A 167 -1.29 -10.06 -6.55
CA VAL A 167 -0.39 -10.76 -7.47
C VAL A 167 -1.13 -11.89 -8.21
N TYR A 168 -2.04 -12.60 -7.54
CA TYR A 168 -2.85 -13.66 -8.14
C TYR A 168 -3.89 -13.15 -9.13
N ASP A 169 -4.60 -12.07 -8.77
CA ASP A 169 -5.64 -11.43 -9.59
C ASP A 169 -5.06 -10.67 -10.80
N GLY A 170 -3.74 -10.44 -10.81
CA GLY A 170 -3.04 -9.76 -11.90
C GLY A 170 -2.97 -8.23 -11.77
N ASP A 171 -3.39 -7.64 -10.65
CA ASP A 171 -3.20 -6.21 -10.37
C ASP A 171 -1.71 -5.82 -10.36
N ILE A 172 -0.86 -6.75 -9.93
CA ILE A 172 0.60 -6.60 -9.94
C ILE A 172 1.15 -7.63 -10.93
N SER A 173 1.79 -7.16 -12.00
CA SER A 173 2.42 -8.06 -12.97
C SER A 173 3.60 -8.82 -12.34
N PRO A 174 3.88 -10.07 -12.78
CA PRO A 174 5.02 -10.84 -12.28
C PRO A 174 6.35 -10.10 -12.37
N SER A 175 6.58 -9.38 -13.47
CA SER A 175 7.80 -8.58 -13.66
C SER A 175 7.90 -7.44 -12.65
N ARG A 176 6.81 -6.67 -12.45
CA ARG A 176 6.75 -5.63 -11.40
C ARG A 176 6.95 -6.24 -10.03
N TYR A 177 6.34 -7.38 -9.74
CA TYR A 177 6.44 -8.04 -8.44
C TYR A 177 7.89 -8.37 -8.08
N VAL A 178 8.69 -8.83 -9.04
CA VAL A 178 10.12 -9.11 -8.86
C VAL A 178 10.90 -7.82 -8.56
N ASP A 179 10.57 -6.71 -9.22
CA ASP A 179 11.20 -5.40 -9.04
C ASP A 179 10.85 -4.68 -7.74
N MET A 180 9.69 -4.95 -7.14
CA MET A 180 9.27 -4.24 -5.92
C MET A 180 10.27 -4.41 -4.78
N THR A 181 10.52 -3.34 -4.04
CA THR A 181 11.37 -3.36 -2.85
C THR A 181 10.64 -4.02 -1.68
N SER A 182 11.39 -4.44 -0.66
CA SER A 182 10.82 -4.99 0.57
C SER A 182 9.89 -3.99 1.28
N GLU A 183 10.16 -2.69 1.18
CA GLU A 183 9.33 -1.63 1.73
C GLU A 183 8.00 -1.51 0.98
N GLU A 184 8.02 -1.54 -0.35
CA GLU A 184 6.80 -1.51 -1.16
C GLU A 184 5.89 -2.71 -0.91
N MET A 185 6.44 -3.87 -0.55
CA MET A 185 5.70 -5.11 -0.25
C MET A 185 5.06 -5.13 1.15
N LYS A 186 5.42 -4.23 2.06
CA LYS A 186 4.82 -4.19 3.41
C LYS A 186 3.33 -3.91 3.35
N SER A 187 2.61 -4.43 4.36
CA SER A 187 1.19 -4.10 4.55
C SER A 187 1.01 -2.60 4.78
N GLU A 188 -0.14 -2.06 4.40
CA GLU A 188 -0.43 -0.64 4.57
C GLU A 188 -0.41 -0.22 6.06
N ASN A 189 -0.89 -1.09 6.94
CA ASN A 189 -0.81 -0.87 8.39
C ASN A 189 0.65 -0.74 8.88
N LEU A 190 1.53 -1.67 8.49
CA LEU A 190 2.95 -1.62 8.89
C LEU A 190 3.65 -0.38 8.33
N LYS A 191 3.34 0.01 7.10
CA LYS A 191 3.89 1.25 6.52
C LYS A 191 3.47 2.48 7.33
N ASN A 192 2.20 2.56 7.70
CA ASN A 192 1.69 3.68 8.48
C ASN A 192 2.27 3.70 9.90
N GLU A 193 2.48 2.54 10.51
CA GLU A 193 3.14 2.42 11.81
C GLU A 193 4.61 2.85 11.73
N GLU A 194 5.34 2.44 10.70
CA GLU A 194 6.73 2.87 10.48
C GLU A 194 6.84 4.38 10.28
N VAL A 195 5.93 4.98 9.50
CA VAL A 195 5.89 6.43 9.30
C VAL A 195 5.66 7.14 10.64
N LYS A 196 4.73 6.66 11.46
CA LYS A 196 4.49 7.20 12.80
C LYS A 196 5.69 7.04 13.73
N MET A 197 6.31 5.87 13.77
CA MET A 197 7.51 5.64 14.58
C MET A 197 8.67 6.55 14.18
N ILE A 198 8.84 6.79 12.87
CA ILE A 198 9.85 7.71 12.36
C ILE A 198 9.51 9.15 12.78
N GLU A 199 8.25 9.57 12.66
CA GLU A 199 7.79 10.89 13.07
C GLU A 199 8.00 11.12 14.58
N ASP A 200 7.60 10.16 15.40
CA ASP A 200 7.78 10.20 16.85
C ASP A 200 9.26 10.24 17.23
N SER A 201 10.09 9.41 16.60
CA SER A 201 11.54 9.40 16.84
C SER A 201 12.21 10.70 16.43
N LEU A 202 11.82 11.28 15.30
CA LEU A 202 12.31 12.59 14.85
C LEU A 202 11.87 13.70 15.80
N TYR A 203 10.63 13.65 16.29
CA TYR A 203 10.11 14.59 17.27
C TYR A 203 10.89 14.50 18.58
N GLU A 204 11.08 13.29 19.13
CA GLU A 204 11.86 13.07 20.36
C GLU A 204 13.31 13.57 20.24
N CYS A 205 13.95 13.34 19.09
CA CYS A 205 15.31 13.84 18.84
C CYS A 205 15.41 15.36 18.78
N GLN A 206 14.32 16.06 18.42
CA GLN A 206 14.27 17.53 18.39
C GLN A 206 14.03 18.15 19.77
N ILE A 207 13.47 17.39 20.72
CA ILE A 207 13.24 17.89 22.08
C ILE A 207 14.62 18.10 22.73
N PRO A 208 14.95 19.35 23.14
CA PRO A 208 16.21 19.59 23.83
C PRO A 208 16.21 18.79 25.14
N THR A 209 17.29 18.04 25.37
CA THR A 209 17.49 17.34 26.64
C THR A 209 17.39 18.36 27.77
N GLN A 210 16.40 18.18 28.66
CA GLN A 210 16.28 19.02 29.86
C GLN A 210 17.58 18.89 30.65
N LYS A 211 18.35 19.98 30.72
CA LYS A 211 19.52 20.04 31.59
C LYS A 211 18.98 20.14 33.02
N ALA A 212 19.67 19.51 33.97
CA ALA A 212 19.35 19.71 35.38
C ALA A 212 19.61 21.18 35.74
N GLU A 213 18.55 21.97 35.79
CA GLU A 213 18.59 23.38 36.17
C GLU A 213 18.39 23.50 37.68
N THR A 214 19.26 24.26 38.34
CA THR A 214 19.14 24.60 39.75
C THR A 214 19.19 26.11 39.95
N ASP A 215 18.29 26.61 40.78
CA ASP A 215 18.22 28.01 41.17
C ASP A 215 19.18 28.37 42.30
N MET A 216 20.18 27.54 42.62
CA MET A 216 21.11 27.79 43.73
C MET A 216 22.11 28.91 43.41
N PHE A 217 22.48 29.07 42.15
CA PHE A 217 23.53 29.99 41.72
C PHE A 217 22.97 31.13 40.86
N LYS A 218 23.41 32.37 41.09
CA LYS A 218 23.08 33.53 40.25
C LYS A 218 24.24 33.81 39.30
N CYS A 219 23.97 33.84 38.00
CA CYS A 219 24.99 34.17 37.01
C CYS A 219 25.36 35.66 37.08
N SER A 220 26.65 35.97 37.13
CA SER A 220 27.13 37.36 37.13
C SER A 220 26.99 38.07 35.78
N LYS A 221 26.89 37.31 34.67
CA LYS A 221 26.85 37.86 33.30
C LYS A 221 25.42 38.23 32.85
N CYS A 222 24.46 37.33 33.02
CA CYS A 222 23.06 37.57 32.64
C CYS A 222 22.13 37.88 33.82
N GLY A 223 22.56 37.65 35.08
CA GLY A 223 21.76 37.88 36.27
C GLY A 223 20.71 36.80 36.57
N GLU A 224 20.47 35.86 35.65
CA GLU A 224 19.52 34.76 35.81
C GLU A 224 20.07 33.63 36.71
N ARG A 225 19.17 32.83 37.27
CA ARG A 225 19.50 31.70 38.16
C ARG A 225 19.42 30.32 37.50
N LYS A 226 19.20 30.26 36.18
CA LYS A 226 19.17 29.03 35.40
C LYS A 226 20.59 28.48 35.17
N CYS A 227 21.06 27.68 36.12
CA CYS A 227 22.40 27.11 36.10
C CYS A 227 22.34 25.59 36.29
N SER A 228 23.25 24.86 35.63
CA SER A 228 23.52 23.46 35.94
C SER A 228 24.84 23.36 36.69
N TYR A 229 24.93 22.48 37.68
CA TYR A 229 26.17 22.24 38.41
C TYR A 229 26.58 20.77 38.34
N ARG A 230 27.89 20.52 38.33
CA ARG A 230 28.48 19.18 38.49
C ARG A 230 29.62 19.26 39.49
N GLN A 231 29.67 18.30 40.41
CA GLN A 231 30.74 18.22 41.40
C GLN A 231 31.79 17.22 40.91
N LEU A 232 33.05 17.64 40.89
CA LEU A 232 34.18 16.73 40.66
C LEU A 232 35.26 16.96 41.70
N GLN A 233 35.85 15.86 42.16
CA GLN A 233 37.05 15.87 42.96
C GLN A 233 38.24 16.15 42.05
N THR A 234 38.78 17.38 42.11
CA THR A 234 39.92 17.81 41.28
C THR A 234 41.19 18.03 42.09
N ARG A 235 41.15 17.75 43.40
CA ARG A 235 42.23 17.97 44.36
C ARG A 235 42.37 16.75 45.29
N SER A 236 43.46 16.71 46.05
CA SER A 236 43.74 15.63 47.01
C SER A 236 42.59 15.41 47.99
N GLY A 237 42.54 14.23 48.61
CA GLY A 237 41.45 13.80 49.49
C GLY A 237 41.19 14.67 50.72
N ASP A 238 42.13 15.57 51.06
CA ASP A 238 42.01 16.49 52.19
C ASP A 238 41.22 17.77 51.87
N GLU A 239 40.88 18.00 50.60
CA GLU A 239 40.10 19.17 50.16
C GLU A 239 38.69 18.77 49.70
N PRO A 240 37.67 19.61 49.96
CA PRO A 240 36.30 19.32 49.55
C PRO A 240 36.16 19.31 48.01
N MET A 241 35.11 18.65 47.51
CA MET A 241 34.82 18.57 46.07
C MET A 241 34.64 19.95 45.42
N THR A 242 35.15 20.12 44.19
CA THR A 242 34.96 21.37 43.43
C THR A 242 33.63 21.33 42.68
N THR A 243 32.81 22.37 42.84
CA THR A 243 31.56 22.51 42.10
C THR A 243 31.77 23.33 40.83
N PHE A 244 31.50 22.75 39.66
CA PHE A 244 31.53 23.45 38.37
C PHE A 244 30.13 23.86 37.99
N VAL A 245 29.90 25.15 37.80
CA VAL A 245 28.60 25.72 37.45
C VAL A 245 28.64 26.22 36.00
N THR A 246 27.62 25.86 35.23
CA THR A 246 27.40 26.32 33.85
C THR A 246 26.02 26.96 33.74
N CYS A 247 25.99 28.25 33.43
CA CYS A 247 24.75 28.98 33.17
C CYS A 247 24.28 28.76 31.72
N GLU A 248 22.97 28.87 31.48
CA GLU A 248 22.37 28.79 30.13
C GLU A 248 22.95 29.81 29.14
N CYS A 249 23.37 30.99 29.61
CA CYS A 249 24.03 31.99 28.76
C CYS A 249 25.45 31.59 28.30
N GLY A 250 25.93 30.40 28.67
CA GLY A 250 27.24 29.85 28.31
C GLY A 250 28.37 30.22 29.28
N ASN A 251 28.10 31.01 30.33
CA ASN A 251 29.09 31.35 31.34
C ASN A 251 29.40 30.13 32.23
N LYS A 252 30.69 29.88 32.48
CA LYS A 252 31.19 28.74 33.26
C LYS A 252 32.14 29.22 34.34
N TRP A 253 31.94 28.80 35.58
CA TRP A 253 32.83 29.12 36.68
C TRP A 253 32.90 27.97 37.69
N ARG A 254 33.89 28.05 38.59
CA ARG A 254 34.06 27.11 39.69
C ARG A 254 33.65 27.77 41.00
N PHE A 255 32.96 27.01 41.84
CA PHE A 255 32.61 27.36 43.22
C PHE A 255 33.34 26.37 44.13
N CYS A 256 34.19 26.91 45.00
CA CYS A 256 35.04 26.16 45.93
C CYS A 256 34.65 26.51 47.35
#